data_AF-A0A3D3HNG1-F1
#
_entry.id   AF-A0A3D3HNG1-F1
#
_cell.length_a   1.000
_cell.length_b   1.000
_cell.length_c   1.000
_cell.angle_alpha   90.00
_cell.angle_beta   90.00
_cell.angle_gamma   90.00
#
_symmetry.space_group_name_H-M   'P 1'
#
loop_
_entity.id
_entity.type
_entity.pdbx_description
1 polymer ?
#
loop_
_entity_poly.entity_id
_entity_poly.type
_entity_poly.pdbx_seq_one_letter_code
_entity_poly.pdbx_strand_id
1 'polypeptide(L)'
;MTLPDLPEPQNKEQSAIFAKVYGDHIESVTRLKWLRQERIKAGKQDAPDWFLRMVDVEIQNILHRISHLKCGWGCEGDPYRFAADTAQCISVAYDMVINFLKPERMYFSGIGLAEAWLAEGDGESVKVDTLSKINP
;
A
#
# COMPACT_ATOMS: atom_id res chain seq x y z
N MET A 1 3.31 -9.00 9.03
CA MET A 1 2.39 -10.14 8.93
C MET A 1 3.16 -11.23 8.20
N THR A 2 3.20 -12.45 8.72
CA THR A 2 3.86 -13.58 8.04
C THR A 2 2.78 -14.45 7.44
N LEU A 3 2.89 -14.75 6.14
CA LEU A 3 1.98 -15.67 5.45
C LEU A 3 2.38 -17.13 5.77
N PRO A 4 1.44 -18.08 5.70
CA PRO A 4 1.75 -19.50 5.80
C PRO A 4 2.83 -19.92 4.78
N ASP A 5 3.77 -20.74 5.22
CA ASP A 5 4.78 -21.32 4.34
C ASP A 5 4.20 -22.59 3.70
N LEU A 6 3.68 -22.44 2.47
CA LEU A 6 3.09 -23.53 1.69
C LEU A 6 4.07 -23.92 0.58
N PRO A 7 4.11 -25.20 0.18
CA PRO A 7 4.94 -25.63 -0.94
C PRO A 7 4.50 -24.96 -2.25
N GLU A 8 5.35 -25.01 -3.27
CA GLU A 8 4.97 -24.56 -4.61
C GLU A 8 3.82 -25.44 -5.16
N PRO A 9 2.74 -24.84 -5.69
CA PRO A 9 1.61 -25.61 -6.21
C PRO A 9 2.01 -26.39 -7.46
N GLN A 10 1.73 -27.69 -7.49
CA GLN A 10 2.06 -28.56 -8.62
C GLN A 10 1.04 -28.49 -9.75
N ASN A 11 -0.14 -27.95 -9.48
CA ASN A 11 -1.22 -27.81 -10.46
C ASN A 11 -2.18 -26.67 -10.09
N LYS A 12 -3.12 -26.39 -11.00
CA LYS A 12 -4.11 -25.30 -10.86
C LYS A 12 -5.03 -25.47 -9.66
N GLU A 13 -5.44 -26.69 -9.37
CA GLU A 13 -6.30 -26.99 -8.23
C GLU A 13 -5.59 -26.69 -6.91
N GLN A 14 -4.33 -27.15 -6.75
CA GLN A 14 -3.50 -26.82 -5.61
C GLN A 14 -3.24 -25.32 -5.49
N SER A 15 -3.00 -24.62 -6.60
CA SER A 15 -2.86 -23.15 -6.62
C SER A 15 -4.10 -22.45 -6.06
N ALA A 16 -5.30 -22.86 -6.47
CA ALA A 16 -6.56 -22.31 -5.95
C ALA A 16 -6.78 -22.63 -4.47
N ILE A 17 -6.44 -23.85 -4.03
CA ILE A 17 -6.49 -24.23 -2.61
C ILE A 17 -5.55 -23.34 -1.79
N PHE A 18 -4.32 -23.16 -2.23
CA PHE A 18 -3.33 -22.34 -1.53
C PHE A 18 -3.71 -20.86 -1.51
N ALA A 19 -4.22 -20.32 -2.63
CA ALA A 19 -4.77 -18.97 -2.69
C ALA A 19 -5.85 -18.74 -1.63
N LYS A 20 -6.78 -19.71 -1.49
CA LYS A 20 -7.82 -19.65 -0.47
C LYS A 20 -7.24 -19.66 0.95
N VAL A 21 -6.25 -20.53 1.22
CA VAL A 21 -5.56 -20.57 2.51
C VAL A 21 -4.92 -19.21 2.83
N TYR A 22 -4.27 -18.57 1.86
CA TYR A 22 -3.72 -17.22 2.05
C TYR A 22 -4.81 -16.18 2.32
N GLY A 23 -5.91 -16.19 1.56
CA GLY A 23 -7.02 -15.28 1.76
C GLY A 23 -7.67 -15.43 3.14
N ASP A 24 -7.93 -16.65 3.57
CA ASP A 24 -8.47 -16.97 4.90
C ASP A 24 -7.51 -16.52 6.01
N HIS A 25 -6.20 -16.74 5.83
CA HIS A 25 -5.19 -16.27 6.78
C HIS A 25 -5.18 -14.75 6.90
N ILE A 26 -5.10 -14.03 5.77
CA ILE A 26 -5.09 -12.56 5.76
C ILE A 26 -6.33 -11.99 6.47
N GLU A 27 -7.51 -12.56 6.22
CA GLU A 27 -8.76 -12.14 6.86
C GLU A 27 -8.77 -12.42 8.37
N SER A 28 -8.14 -13.51 8.81
CA SER A 28 -8.07 -13.88 10.23
C SER A 28 -7.12 -13.00 11.04
N VAL A 29 -6.11 -12.40 10.40
CA VAL A 29 -5.06 -11.63 11.07
C VAL A 29 -5.57 -10.31 11.61
N THR A 30 -5.10 -9.98 12.81
CA THR A 30 -5.49 -8.79 13.58
C THR A 30 -5.31 -7.47 12.83
N ARG A 31 -4.38 -7.39 11.87
CA ARG A 31 -4.03 -6.13 11.20
C ARG A 31 -5.17 -5.53 10.37
N LEU A 32 -6.00 -6.36 9.72
CA LEU A 32 -7.19 -5.88 9.01
C LEU A 32 -8.23 -5.32 9.99
N LYS A 33 -8.39 -5.96 11.16
CA LYS A 33 -9.25 -5.47 12.25
C LYS A 33 -8.75 -4.14 12.81
N TRP A 34 -7.44 -3.99 13.00
CA TRP A 34 -6.83 -2.74 13.44
C TRP A 34 -7.01 -1.63 12.41
N LEU A 35 -6.79 -1.89 11.12
CA LEU A 35 -7.06 -0.92 10.04
C LEU A 35 -8.50 -0.39 10.12
N ARG A 36 -9.48 -1.29 10.26
CA ARG A 36 -10.89 -0.90 10.44
C ARG A 36 -11.08 0.01 11.67
N GLN A 37 -10.50 -0.36 12.80
CA GLN A 37 -10.63 0.39 14.05
C GLN A 37 -10.00 1.78 13.96
N GLU A 38 -8.78 1.87 13.44
CA GLU A 38 -8.07 3.15 13.29
C GLU A 38 -8.77 4.04 12.26
N ARG A 39 -9.32 3.48 11.16
CA ARG A 39 -10.11 4.26 10.19
C ARG A 39 -11.38 4.85 10.81
N ILE A 40 -12.08 4.08 11.64
CA ILE A 40 -13.23 4.61 12.41
C ILE A 40 -12.78 5.73 13.35
N LYS A 41 -11.64 5.55 14.02
CA LYS A 41 -11.08 6.55 14.92
C LYS A 41 -10.67 7.84 14.20
N ALA A 42 -10.05 7.75 13.02
CA ALA A 42 -9.71 8.91 12.19
C ALA A 42 -10.95 9.73 11.85
N GLY A 43 -12.06 9.07 11.48
CA GLY A 43 -13.33 9.77 11.24
C GLY A 43 -13.92 10.45 12.48
N LYS A 44 -13.64 9.95 13.69
CA LYS A 44 -14.04 10.59 14.96
C LYS A 44 -13.12 11.73 15.40
N GLN A 45 -11.96 11.89 14.76
CA GLN A 45 -10.98 12.94 15.04
C GLN A 45 -10.91 13.95 13.89
N ASP A 46 -12.03 14.16 13.19
CA ASP A 46 -12.20 15.16 12.12
C ASP A 46 -11.13 15.05 11.01
N ALA A 47 -10.73 13.82 10.68
CA ALA A 47 -9.89 13.59 9.52
C ALA A 47 -10.56 14.12 8.24
N PRO A 48 -9.82 14.79 7.33
CA PRO A 48 -10.41 15.34 6.12
C PRO A 48 -11.14 14.28 5.28
N ASP A 49 -12.29 14.63 4.71
CA ASP A 49 -13.09 13.72 3.90
C ASP A 49 -12.31 13.11 2.73
N TRP A 50 -11.45 13.88 2.07
CA TRP A 50 -10.63 13.39 0.97
C TRP A 50 -9.66 12.29 1.44
N PHE A 51 -9.10 12.41 2.63
CA PHE A 51 -8.17 11.44 3.20
C PHE A 51 -8.91 10.15 3.55
N LEU A 52 -10.08 10.28 4.19
CA LEU A 52 -10.92 9.14 4.53
C LEU A 52 -11.37 8.37 3.29
N ARG A 53 -11.79 9.07 2.23
CA ARG A 53 -12.15 8.45 0.94
C ARG A 53 -10.98 7.73 0.29
N MET A 54 -9.80 8.31 0.33
CA MET A 54 -8.59 7.70 -0.23
C MET A 54 -8.25 6.39 0.51
N VAL A 55 -8.32 6.39 1.84
CA VAL A 55 -8.16 5.16 2.64
C VAL A 55 -9.27 4.14 2.34
N ASP A 56 -10.51 4.59 2.16
CA ASP A 56 -11.65 3.70 1.87
C ASP A 56 -11.49 3.02 0.50
N VAL A 57 -10.93 3.71 -0.50
CA VAL A 57 -10.56 3.11 -1.80
C VAL A 57 -9.51 2.01 -1.63
N GLU A 58 -8.47 2.24 -0.82
CA GLU A 58 -7.47 1.21 -0.53
C GLU A 58 -8.07 0.01 0.21
N ILE A 59 -8.96 0.25 1.19
CA ILE A 59 -9.68 -0.81 1.88
C ILE A 59 -10.53 -1.62 0.90
N GLN A 60 -11.26 -0.96 -0.01
CA GLN A 60 -12.05 -1.65 -1.03
C GLN A 60 -11.18 -2.54 -1.91
N ASN A 61 -10.02 -2.03 -2.36
CA ASN A 61 -9.06 -2.80 -3.15
C ASN A 61 -8.56 -4.02 -2.37
N ILE A 62 -8.16 -3.86 -1.10
CA ILE A 62 -7.74 -4.96 -0.22
C ILE A 62 -8.83 -6.04 -0.11
N LEU A 63 -10.08 -5.63 0.15
CA LEU A 63 -11.21 -6.57 0.28
C LEU A 63 -11.48 -7.32 -1.03
N HIS A 64 -11.37 -6.64 -2.17
CA HIS A 64 -11.49 -7.27 -3.48
C HIS A 64 -10.39 -8.33 -3.70
N ARG A 65 -9.14 -8.00 -3.37
CA ARG A 65 -7.99 -8.93 -3.50
C ARG A 65 -8.14 -10.15 -2.59
N ILE A 66 -8.59 -9.97 -1.36
CA ILE A 66 -8.91 -11.09 -0.44
C ILE A 66 -10.02 -11.97 -1.04
N SER A 67 -11.10 -11.37 -1.56
CA SER A 67 -12.18 -12.10 -2.21
C SER A 67 -11.68 -12.90 -3.43
N HIS A 68 -10.80 -12.30 -4.23
CA HIS A 68 -10.19 -12.95 -5.37
C HIS A 68 -9.35 -14.17 -4.95
N LEU A 69 -8.51 -14.04 -3.91
CA LEU A 69 -7.77 -15.17 -3.33
C LEU A 69 -8.69 -16.31 -2.86
N LYS A 70 -9.82 -15.97 -2.23
CA LYS A 70 -10.72 -16.97 -1.62
C LYS A 70 -11.63 -17.68 -2.61
N CYS A 71 -12.13 -16.97 -3.62
CA CYS A 71 -13.24 -17.42 -4.45
C CYS A 71 -13.00 -17.27 -5.95
N GLY A 72 -12.05 -16.42 -6.36
CA GLY A 72 -11.84 -16.05 -7.76
C GLY A 72 -10.56 -16.61 -8.37
N TRP A 73 -9.77 -17.37 -7.61
CA TRP A 73 -8.46 -17.81 -8.07
C TRP A 73 -8.59 -18.89 -9.14
N GLY A 74 -8.42 -18.49 -10.40
CA GLY A 74 -8.51 -19.36 -11.56
C GLY A 74 -7.22 -20.13 -11.79
N CYS A 75 -6.16 -19.45 -12.24
CA CYS A 75 -4.81 -20.01 -12.42
C CYS A 75 -3.73 -18.90 -12.55
N GLU A 76 -4.07 -17.64 -12.26
CA GLU A 76 -3.33 -16.49 -12.78
C GLU A 76 -2.18 -16.12 -11.83
N GLY A 77 -1.06 -16.81 -12.00
CA GLY A 77 0.20 -16.48 -11.33
C GLY A 77 0.41 -17.11 -9.96
N ASP A 78 1.38 -16.57 -9.23
CA ASP A 78 1.79 -17.06 -7.91
C ASP A 78 0.87 -16.51 -6.81
N PRO A 79 0.06 -17.37 -6.16
CA PRO A 79 -0.85 -16.94 -5.10
C PRO A 79 -0.11 -16.40 -3.87
N TYR A 80 1.12 -16.87 -3.59
CA TYR A 80 1.92 -16.36 -2.47
C TYR A 80 2.29 -14.89 -2.72
N ARG A 81 2.85 -14.58 -3.89
CA ARG A 81 3.20 -13.20 -4.25
C ARG A 81 1.99 -12.27 -4.22
N PHE A 82 0.85 -12.71 -4.76
CA PHE A 82 -0.37 -11.90 -4.72
C PHE A 82 -0.86 -11.66 -3.29
N ALA A 83 -0.78 -12.67 -2.42
CA ALA A 83 -1.09 -12.55 -1.00
C ALA A 83 -0.11 -11.62 -0.27
N ALA A 84 1.18 -11.69 -0.58
CA ALA A 84 2.22 -10.85 0.02
C ALA A 84 1.98 -9.37 -0.33
N ASP A 85 1.71 -9.09 -1.61
CA ASP A 85 1.36 -7.75 -2.07
C ASP A 85 0.06 -7.25 -1.42
N THR A 86 -0.91 -8.14 -1.18
CA THR A 86 -2.15 -7.80 -0.46
C THR A 86 -1.86 -7.44 1.00
N ALA A 87 -1.00 -8.19 1.68
CA ALA A 87 -0.55 -7.90 3.05
C ALA A 87 0.24 -6.58 3.14
N GLN A 88 1.00 -6.24 2.08
CA GLN A 88 1.68 -4.96 1.96
C GLN A 88 0.68 -3.80 1.83
N CYS A 89 -0.35 -3.92 0.97
CA CYS A 89 -1.42 -2.92 0.87
C CYS A 89 -2.11 -2.66 2.22
N ILE A 90 -2.40 -3.73 2.98
CA ILE A 90 -2.95 -3.59 4.34
C ILE A 90 -2.00 -2.80 5.26
N SER A 91 -0.70 -3.08 5.18
CA SER A 91 0.29 -2.38 6.00
C SER A 91 0.39 -0.90 5.62
N VAL A 92 0.42 -0.57 4.32
CA VAL A 92 0.44 0.80 3.82
C VAL A 92 -0.82 1.56 4.24
N ALA A 93 -2.01 1.02 4.01
CA ALA A 93 -3.27 1.66 4.41
C ALA A 93 -3.34 1.87 5.94
N TYR A 94 -2.87 0.89 6.72
CA TYR A 94 -2.77 1.02 8.17
C TYR A 94 -1.81 2.14 8.59
N ASP A 95 -0.62 2.19 7.96
CA ASP A 95 0.39 3.18 8.27
C ASP A 95 -0.05 4.61 7.89
N MET A 96 -0.79 4.77 6.78
CA MET A 96 -1.38 6.05 6.41
C MET A 96 -2.34 6.58 7.50
N VAL A 97 -3.26 5.73 7.96
CA VAL A 97 -4.23 6.11 9.00
C VAL A 97 -3.54 6.37 10.33
N ILE A 98 -2.58 5.53 10.73
CA ILE A 98 -1.93 5.69 12.02
C ILE A 98 -0.99 6.89 12.04
N ASN A 99 -0.34 7.23 10.93
CA ASN A 99 0.49 8.42 10.82
C ASN A 99 -0.37 9.69 10.82
N PHE A 100 -1.57 9.65 10.25
CA PHE A 100 -2.54 10.74 10.42
C PHE A 100 -2.92 10.93 11.90
N LEU A 101 -3.24 9.84 12.60
CA LEU A 101 -3.64 9.87 14.01
C LEU A 101 -2.49 10.15 14.99
N LYS A 102 -1.25 9.83 14.60
CA LYS A 102 -0.03 9.92 15.42
C LYS A 102 1.15 10.40 14.58
N PRO A 103 1.19 11.69 14.21
CA PRO A 103 2.23 12.23 13.34
C PRO A 103 3.65 12.07 13.91
N GLU A 104 3.80 11.99 15.23
CA GLU A 104 5.08 11.77 15.91
C GLU A 104 5.74 10.42 15.58
N ARG A 105 4.98 9.46 15.02
CA ARG A 105 5.52 8.18 14.54
C ARG A 105 6.22 8.29 13.20
N MET A 106 5.99 9.36 12.43
CA MET A 106 6.60 9.52 11.12
C MET A 106 8.11 9.70 11.28
N TYR A 107 8.88 8.88 10.57
CA TYR A 107 10.34 8.97 10.57
C TYR A 107 10.77 10.18 9.72
N PHE A 108 11.06 11.31 10.38
CA PHE A 108 11.44 12.55 9.72
C PHE A 108 12.78 12.46 8.95
N SER A 109 13.62 11.46 9.23
CA SER A 109 14.91 11.30 8.53
C SER A 109 14.77 10.90 7.05
N GLY A 110 13.62 10.35 6.64
CA GLY A 110 13.33 10.05 5.23
C GLY A 110 12.81 11.24 4.44
N ILE A 111 12.35 12.30 5.13
CA ILE A 111 11.74 13.47 4.51
C ILE A 111 12.79 14.28 3.74
N GLY A 112 14.01 14.44 4.28
CA GLY A 112 15.06 15.22 3.60
C GLY A 112 15.47 14.67 2.22
N LEU A 113 15.42 13.34 2.02
CA LEU A 113 15.63 12.75 0.69
C LEU A 113 14.47 13.04 -0.27
N ALA A 114 13.24 12.95 0.22
CA ALA A 114 12.05 13.26 -0.58
C ALA A 114 11.99 14.74 -0.94
N GLU A 115 12.30 15.63 0.00
CA GLU A 115 12.39 17.08 -0.21
C GLU A 115 13.49 17.43 -1.22
N ALA A 116 14.67 16.83 -1.10
CA ALA A 116 15.75 17.02 -2.07
C ALA A 116 15.33 16.59 -3.48
N TRP A 117 14.70 15.41 -3.61
CA TRP A 117 14.21 14.91 -4.90
C TRP A 117 13.11 15.81 -5.50
N LEU A 118 12.18 16.32 -4.70
CA LEU A 118 11.16 17.26 -5.17
C LEU A 118 11.76 18.60 -5.62
N ALA A 119 12.79 19.09 -4.91
CA ALA A 119 13.46 20.35 -5.23
C ALA A 119 14.26 20.29 -6.56
N GLU A 120 14.69 19.10 -7.00
CA GLU A 120 15.32 18.91 -8.31
C GLU A 120 14.35 19.17 -9.49
N GLY A 121 13.03 19.05 -9.27
CA GLY A 121 12.00 19.22 -10.29
C GLY A 121 11.60 20.68 -10.60
N ASP A 122 11.91 21.62 -9.71
CA ASP A 122 11.61 23.06 -9.89
C ASP A 122 12.69 23.80 -10.72
N GLY A 123 13.72 23.09 -11.20
CA GLY A 123 14.94 23.63 -11.82
C GLY A 123 14.97 23.72 -13.35
N GLU A 124 13.93 23.34 -14.09
CA GLU A 124 13.89 23.45 -15.56
C GLU A 124 12.85 24.45 -16.05
N SER A 125 13.09 25.73 -15.77
CA SER A 125 12.78 26.77 -16.76
C SER A 125 14.09 27.32 -17.31
N VAL A 126 14.70 26.59 -18.24
CA VAL A 126 15.84 27.06 -19.03
C VAL A 126 15.39 28.31 -19.79
N LYS A 127 15.70 29.50 -19.26
CA LYS A 127 15.68 30.73 -20.05
C LYS A 127 16.83 30.61 -21.05
N VAL A 128 16.49 30.47 -22.32
CA VAL A 128 17.39 30.25 -23.46
C VAL A 128 18.32 31.45 -23.76
N ASP A 129 18.34 32.51 -22.94
CA ASP A 129 19.03 33.76 -23.29
C ASP A 129 20.46 33.93 -22.75
N THR A 130 21.03 32.99 -22.00
CA THR A 130 22.38 33.16 -21.43
C THR A 130 23.55 32.61 -22.27
N LEU A 131 23.33 32.19 -23.53
CA LEU A 131 24.38 31.68 -24.42
C LEU A 131 24.94 32.68 -25.44
N SER A 132 24.80 33.99 -25.22
CA SER A 132 25.57 34.99 -25.98
C SER A 132 26.17 36.02 -25.04
N LYS A 133 27.41 35.77 -24.60
CA LYS A 133 28.44 36.76 -24.21
C LYS A 133 29.59 36.12 -23.45
N ILE A 134 30.32 35.19 -24.06
CA ILE A 134 31.75 35.02 -23.75
C ILE A 134 32.46 34.65 -25.06
N ASN A 135 33.00 35.66 -25.74
CA ASN A 135 34.22 35.61 -26.56
C ASN A 135 34.49 37.00 -27.15
N PRO A 136 35.51 37.71 -26.66
CA PRO A 136 36.51 38.34 -27.50
C PRO A 136 37.76 37.47 -27.61
#